data_AF-A0A9W7D2P8-F1
#
_entry.id   AF-A0A9W7D2P8-F1
#
_cell.length_a   1.000
_cell.length_b   1.000
_cell.length_c   1.000
_cell.angle_alpha   90.00
_cell.angle_beta   90.00
_cell.angle_gamma   90.00
#
_symmetry.space_group_name_H-M   'P 1'
#
loop_
_entity.id
_entity.type
_entity.pdbx_description
1 polymer ?
#
loop_
_entity_poly.entity_id
_entity_poly.type
_entity_poly.pdbx_seq_one_letter_code
_entity_poly.pdbx_strand_id
1 'polypeptide(L)'
;MVRKRLSFLEMWEATQVELHGTYSTAKVINLAKYIRNGNWVRTAAVVVGTPLPCLIVPLLIDFLPLSDPAEGIQSNKLFMLREYYCFVVMTSLAILQFRMGVRTELSYPIMKVVRDTLLVAALTVSILYGAIQWIGFPVPFTTLTLVPVWLPLTTIPMGIQWAKDLLQNRKAAMMLIDMVKLWLTDFLLFFIYPPFYYVFTTVTSDAQMMFALLLPVITLFMRNLFARAVRHLGDETPVLVIFNADVFGSLFISYCMQNSPSFVATMELMVVDFCLIWLSLRDIEKARKGLGILEQKVDDSTMWSSYHSAVGHSSLGGRMPTTLERASILLERELQVQADASQSFQLSMNKINANQKLL
;
A
#
# COMPACT_ATOMS: atom_id res chain seq x y z
N MET A 1 -26.37 25.91 -16.98
CA MET A 1 -25.40 24.91 -16.50
C MET A 1 -25.40 23.73 -17.47
N VAL A 2 -24.44 23.67 -18.40
CA VAL A 2 -24.31 22.54 -19.32
C VAL A 2 -23.45 21.49 -18.64
N ARG A 3 -24.07 20.37 -18.26
CA ARG A 3 -23.39 19.19 -17.72
C ARG A 3 -22.58 18.57 -18.87
N LYS A 4 -21.30 18.93 -19.02
CA LYS A 4 -20.39 18.26 -19.95
C LYS A 4 -20.44 16.75 -19.63
N ARG A 5 -20.91 15.93 -20.57
CA ARG A 5 -20.69 14.48 -20.50
C ARG A 5 -19.18 14.30 -20.63
N LEU A 6 -18.53 13.86 -19.55
CA LEU A 6 -17.14 13.42 -19.63
C LEU A 6 -17.07 12.31 -20.67
N SER A 7 -16.06 12.35 -21.54
CA SER A 7 -15.77 11.24 -22.45
C SER A 7 -15.48 9.98 -21.62
N PHE A 8 -15.79 8.79 -22.14
CA PHE A 8 -15.48 7.52 -21.47
C PHE A 8 -13.99 7.43 -21.06
N LEU A 9 -13.10 8.01 -21.87
CA LEU A 9 -11.68 8.16 -21.57
C LEU A 9 -11.39 9.09 -20.38
N GLU A 10 -12.08 10.22 -20.25
CA GLU A 10 -11.88 11.15 -19.12
C GLU A 10 -12.44 10.55 -17.83
N MET A 11 -13.54 9.79 -17.92
CA MET A 11 -14.08 9.06 -16.78
C MET A 11 -13.15 7.92 -16.36
N TRP A 12 -12.55 7.22 -17.33
CA TRP A 12 -11.51 6.20 -17.10
C TRP A 12 -10.24 6.78 -16.47
N GLU A 13 -9.72 7.89 -17.00
CA GLU A 13 -8.57 8.61 -16.44
C GLU A 13 -8.85 9.08 -14.99
N ALA A 14 -10.06 9.58 -14.73
CA ALA A 14 -10.48 9.96 -13.37
C ALA A 14 -10.58 8.79 -12.39
N THR A 15 -10.79 7.56 -12.89
CA THR A 15 -10.79 6.35 -12.06
C THR A 15 -9.39 5.77 -11.82
N GLN A 16 -8.37 6.17 -12.60
CA GLN A 16 -6.98 5.76 -12.42
C GLN A 16 -6.28 6.63 -11.35
N VAL A 17 -6.71 6.49 -10.11
CA VAL A 17 -6.14 7.28 -9.01
C VAL A 17 -4.68 6.91 -8.71
N GLU A 18 -4.21 5.73 -9.14
CA GLU A 18 -2.82 5.29 -9.04
C GLU A 18 -1.83 6.21 -9.76
N LEU A 19 -2.22 6.80 -10.89
CA LEU A 19 -1.36 7.73 -11.64
C LEU A 19 -1.34 9.15 -11.06
N HIS A 20 -2.25 9.46 -10.12
CA HIS A 20 -2.38 10.79 -9.52
C HIS A 20 -1.63 10.93 -8.19
N GLY A 21 -0.81 9.94 -7.82
CA GLY A 21 0.03 9.98 -6.62
C GLY A 21 1.06 11.11 -6.68
N THR A 22 1.03 12.00 -5.71
CA THR A 22 2.09 13.00 -5.51
C THR A 22 3.23 12.35 -4.74
N TYR A 23 4.43 12.30 -5.34
CA TYR A 23 5.64 11.86 -4.66
C TYR A 23 6.37 13.05 -4.02
N SER A 24 6.87 12.89 -2.81
CA SER A 24 7.70 13.87 -2.14
C SER A 24 9.00 14.09 -2.91
N THR A 25 9.41 15.36 -2.97
CA THR A 25 10.68 15.79 -3.57
C THR A 25 11.86 15.05 -2.93
N ALA A 26 11.79 14.77 -1.63
CA ALA A 26 12.82 14.01 -0.92
C ALA A 26 12.96 12.56 -1.42
N LYS A 27 11.84 11.89 -1.75
CA LYS A 27 11.82 10.50 -2.26
C LYS A 27 12.47 10.45 -3.65
N VAL A 28 12.16 11.41 -4.52
CA VAL A 28 12.74 11.57 -5.86
C VAL A 28 14.26 11.79 -5.79
N ILE A 29 14.72 12.71 -4.93
CA ILE A 29 16.15 12.98 -4.74
C ILE A 29 16.89 11.75 -4.21
N ASN A 30 16.34 11.07 -3.21
CA ASN A 30 16.96 9.88 -2.64
C ASN A 30 17.04 8.73 -3.64
N LEU A 31 16.01 8.55 -4.49
CA LEU A 31 16.02 7.57 -5.56
C LEU A 31 17.10 7.90 -6.61
N ALA A 32 17.21 9.15 -7.04
CA ALA A 32 18.24 9.57 -7.98
C ALA A 32 19.65 9.34 -7.42
N LYS A 33 19.88 9.67 -6.14
CA LYS A 33 21.14 9.37 -5.44
C LYS A 33 21.43 7.87 -5.38
N TYR A 34 20.41 7.07 -5.07
CA TYR A 34 20.55 5.62 -4.98
C TYR A 34 20.90 5.00 -6.34
N ILE A 35 20.27 5.46 -7.42
CA ILE A 35 20.55 5.00 -8.77
C ILE A 35 21.96 5.42 -9.21
N ARG A 36 22.35 6.67 -8.94
CA ARG A 36 23.66 7.21 -9.35
C ARG A 36 24.84 6.52 -8.64
N ASN A 37 24.68 6.19 -7.36
CA ASN A 37 25.75 5.61 -6.54
C ASN A 37 25.59 4.09 -6.34
N GLY A 38 24.54 3.49 -6.89
CA GLY A 38 24.13 2.12 -6.62
C GLY A 38 24.90 1.09 -7.44
N ASN A 39 25.43 0.07 -6.77
CA ASN A 39 25.91 -1.13 -7.46
C ASN A 39 24.70 -1.92 -7.97
N TRP A 40 24.72 -2.34 -9.24
CA TRP A 40 23.66 -3.15 -9.86
C TRP A 40 23.36 -4.43 -9.09
N VAL A 41 24.39 -5.05 -8.48
CA VAL A 41 24.22 -6.24 -7.61
C VAL A 41 23.40 -5.91 -6.37
N ARG A 42 23.66 -4.75 -5.75
CA ARG A 42 22.88 -4.28 -4.59
C ARG A 42 21.42 -4.02 -5.00
N THR A 43 21.20 -3.40 -6.16
CA THR A 43 19.85 -3.16 -6.66
C THR A 43 19.11 -4.47 -6.93
N ALA A 44 19.73 -5.43 -7.60
CA ALA A 44 19.14 -6.74 -7.82
C ALA A 44 18.84 -7.48 -6.50
N ALA A 45 19.79 -7.45 -5.56
CA ALA A 45 19.62 -8.06 -4.25
C ALA A 45 18.48 -7.43 -3.45
N VAL A 46 18.27 -6.11 -3.54
CA VAL A 46 17.13 -5.44 -2.91
C VAL A 46 15.82 -5.86 -3.58
N VAL A 47 15.74 -5.81 -4.92
CA VAL A 47 14.51 -6.14 -5.66
C VAL A 47 14.07 -7.59 -5.42
N VAL A 48 15.01 -8.54 -5.42
CA VAL A 48 14.71 -9.95 -5.15
C VAL A 48 14.54 -10.21 -3.66
N GLY A 49 15.34 -9.55 -2.81
CA GLY A 49 15.34 -9.77 -1.37
C GLY A 49 14.13 -9.20 -0.63
N THR A 50 13.56 -8.09 -1.09
CA THR A 50 12.40 -7.45 -0.46
C THR A 50 11.15 -8.34 -0.42
N PRO A 51 10.75 -9.09 -1.48
CA PRO A 51 9.60 -9.98 -1.41
C PRO A 51 9.86 -11.31 -0.69
N LEU A 52 11.12 -11.75 -0.50
CA LEU A 52 11.43 -13.05 0.10
C LEU A 52 10.84 -13.25 1.51
N PRO A 53 10.94 -12.30 2.46
CA PRO A 53 10.29 -12.43 3.76
C PRO A 53 8.78 -12.64 3.66
N CYS A 54 8.11 -11.95 2.73
CA CYS A 54 6.67 -12.10 2.50
C CYS A 54 6.29 -13.49 1.96
N LEU A 55 7.20 -14.17 1.25
CA LEU A 55 6.99 -15.53 0.76
C LEU A 55 7.34 -16.60 1.81
N ILE A 56 8.40 -16.37 2.58
CA ILE A 56 8.87 -17.32 3.61
C ILE A 56 7.81 -17.48 4.70
N VAL A 57 7.16 -16.40 5.12
CA VAL A 57 6.21 -16.42 6.23
C VAL A 57 5.00 -17.34 5.96
N PRO A 58 4.28 -17.26 4.82
CA PRO A 58 3.25 -18.22 4.45
C PRO A 58 3.79 -19.64 4.25
N LEU A 59 4.99 -19.80 3.66
CA LEU A 59 5.57 -21.13 3.49
C LEU A 59 5.80 -21.84 4.83
N LEU A 60 6.26 -21.12 5.86
CA LEU A 60 6.42 -21.67 7.22
C LEU A 60 5.09 -22.14 7.83
N ILE A 61 3.98 -21.47 7.48
CA ILE A 61 2.62 -21.87 7.88
C ILE A 61 2.23 -23.17 7.16
N ASP A 62 2.53 -23.26 5.87
CA ASP A 62 2.16 -24.41 5.03
C ASP A 62 3.02 -25.66 5.29
N PHE A 63 4.23 -25.50 5.84
CA PHE A 63 5.07 -26.62 6.27
C PHE A 63 4.54 -27.38 7.48
N LEU A 64 3.56 -26.85 8.22
CA LEU A 64 2.95 -27.54 9.36
C LEU A 64 1.88 -28.53 8.85
N PRO A 65 2.11 -29.85 8.94
CA PRO A 65 1.18 -30.83 8.41
C PRO A 65 -0.15 -30.82 9.18
N LEU A 66 -1.23 -30.99 8.44
CA LEU A 66 -2.59 -31.18 8.98
C LEU A 66 -3.07 -32.58 8.58
N SER A 67 -3.70 -33.27 9.52
CA SER A 67 -4.41 -34.53 9.30
C SER A 67 -5.80 -34.24 8.73
N ASP A 68 -6.53 -35.29 8.34
CA ASP A 68 -7.91 -35.14 7.85
C ASP A 68 -8.77 -34.38 8.88
N PRO A 69 -9.52 -33.33 8.46
CA PRO A 69 -10.41 -32.61 9.35
C PRO A 69 -11.47 -33.49 10.02
N ALA A 70 -11.83 -34.64 9.43
CA ALA A 70 -12.79 -35.59 10.01
C ALA A 70 -12.31 -36.26 11.31
N GLU A 71 -10.99 -36.32 11.55
CA GLU A 71 -10.41 -36.90 12.77
C GLU A 71 -10.51 -35.97 13.99
N GLY A 72 -11.05 -34.76 13.81
CA GLY A 72 -11.27 -33.81 14.88
C GLY A 72 -10.00 -33.06 15.31
N ILE A 73 -10.16 -32.18 16.31
CA ILE A 73 -9.07 -31.32 16.80
C ILE A 73 -7.99 -32.10 17.58
N GLN A 74 -8.33 -33.27 18.13
CA GLN A 74 -7.39 -34.08 18.91
C GLN A 74 -6.30 -34.72 18.06
N SER A 75 -6.61 -35.09 16.81
CA SER A 75 -5.61 -35.50 15.81
C SER A 75 -4.84 -34.29 15.28
N ASN A 76 -5.52 -33.15 15.13
CA ASN A 76 -4.97 -31.93 14.52
C ASN A 76 -4.37 -30.93 15.53
N LYS A 77 -3.48 -31.37 16.42
CA LYS A 77 -2.88 -30.47 17.44
C LYS A 77 -2.05 -29.33 16.82
N LEU A 78 -1.42 -29.58 15.67
CA LEU A 78 -0.62 -28.59 14.94
C LEU A 78 -1.47 -27.46 14.33
N PHE A 79 -2.78 -27.68 14.15
CA PHE A 79 -3.70 -26.65 13.68
C PHE A 79 -3.68 -25.42 14.58
N MET A 80 -3.70 -25.60 15.90
CA MET A 80 -3.68 -24.50 16.87
C MET A 80 -2.38 -23.70 16.81
N LEU A 81 -1.25 -24.40 16.62
CA LEU A 81 0.06 -23.76 16.50
C LEU A 81 0.15 -22.96 15.19
N ARG A 82 -0.32 -23.54 14.08
CA ARG A 82 -0.39 -22.88 12.77
C ARG A 82 -1.22 -21.61 12.86
N GLU A 83 -2.38 -21.69 13.47
CA GLU A 83 -3.30 -20.56 13.58
C GLU A 83 -2.78 -19.48 14.53
N TYR A 84 -2.14 -19.88 15.63
CA TYR A 84 -1.44 -18.95 16.52
C TYR A 84 -0.35 -18.17 15.79
N TYR A 85 0.51 -18.84 15.03
CA TYR A 85 1.54 -18.17 14.24
C TYR A 85 0.93 -17.23 13.19
N CYS A 86 -0.12 -17.65 12.50
CA CYS A 86 -0.84 -16.82 11.53
C CYS A 86 -1.34 -15.51 12.18
N PHE A 87 -2.02 -15.61 13.32
CA PHE A 87 -2.49 -14.42 14.05
C PHE A 87 -1.35 -13.59 14.64
N VAL A 88 -0.21 -14.17 15.04
CA VAL A 88 0.97 -13.41 15.45
C VAL A 88 1.48 -12.57 14.28
N VAL A 89 1.65 -13.16 13.10
CA VAL A 89 2.08 -12.44 11.91
C VAL A 89 1.08 -11.35 11.53
N MET A 90 -0.21 -11.70 11.39
CA MET A 90 -1.24 -10.74 10.99
C MET A 90 -1.35 -9.56 11.97
N THR A 91 -1.36 -9.83 13.29
CA THR A 91 -1.43 -8.78 14.31
C THR A 91 -0.17 -7.92 14.32
N SER A 92 1.01 -8.50 14.08
CA SER A 92 2.25 -7.73 14.01
C SER A 92 2.25 -6.78 12.82
N LEU A 93 1.85 -7.25 11.64
CA LEU A 93 1.76 -6.46 10.42
C LEU A 93 0.73 -5.33 10.57
N ALA A 94 -0.42 -5.66 11.15
CA ALA A 94 -1.45 -4.69 11.49
C ALA A 94 -0.92 -3.56 12.38
N ILE A 95 -0.33 -3.89 13.54
CA ILE A 95 0.19 -2.88 14.46
C ILE A 95 1.31 -2.06 13.80
N LEU A 96 2.18 -2.70 13.02
CA LEU A 96 3.25 -2.00 12.29
C LEU A 96 2.70 -1.06 11.22
N GLN A 97 1.63 -1.43 10.51
CA GLN A 97 0.97 -0.60 9.52
C GLN A 97 0.40 0.67 10.16
N PHE A 98 -0.32 0.54 11.28
CA PHE A 98 -0.80 1.71 12.05
C PHE A 98 0.36 2.56 12.58
N ARG A 99 1.40 1.91 13.11
CA ARG A 99 2.59 2.60 13.63
C ARG A 99 3.29 3.41 12.54
N MET A 100 3.36 2.89 11.31
CA MET A 100 3.96 3.58 10.17
C MET A 100 3.07 4.74 9.70
N GLY A 101 1.75 4.54 9.65
CA GLY A 101 0.79 5.56 9.23
C GLY A 101 0.69 6.77 10.17
N VAL A 102 0.91 6.57 11.48
CA VAL A 102 0.81 7.64 12.50
C VAL A 102 2.16 7.98 13.15
N ARG A 103 3.28 7.56 12.53
CA ARG A 103 4.64 7.63 13.10
C ARG A 103 5.04 9.03 13.57
N THR A 104 4.56 10.08 12.90
CA THR A 104 4.94 11.46 13.17
C THR A 104 4.33 12.01 14.47
N GLU A 105 3.20 11.47 14.90
CA GLU A 105 2.42 12.04 16.03
C GLU A 105 2.31 11.04 17.20
N LEU A 106 2.25 9.72 16.94
CA LEU A 106 2.03 8.69 17.96
C LEU A 106 3.22 7.73 18.02
N SER A 107 3.93 7.74 19.15
CA SER A 107 5.00 6.78 19.40
C SER A 107 4.42 5.47 19.94
N TYR A 108 4.69 4.38 19.24
CA TYR A 108 4.34 3.03 19.70
C TYR A 108 5.64 2.21 19.80
N PRO A 109 6.12 1.89 21.02
CA PRO A 109 7.41 1.23 21.21
C PRO A 109 7.34 -0.24 20.79
N ILE A 110 8.42 -0.74 20.19
CA ILE A 110 8.46 -2.09 19.59
C ILE A 110 8.19 -3.21 20.60
N MET A 111 8.63 -3.05 21.85
CA MET A 111 8.37 -4.05 22.90
C MET A 111 6.88 -4.19 23.21
N LYS A 112 6.11 -3.09 23.14
CA LYS A 112 4.65 -3.16 23.28
C LYS A 112 4.01 -3.83 22.05
N VAL A 113 4.58 -3.64 20.85
CA VAL A 113 4.10 -4.33 19.63
C VAL A 113 4.20 -5.83 19.83
N VAL A 114 5.38 -6.32 20.23
CA VAL A 114 5.61 -7.74 20.44
C VAL A 114 4.66 -8.29 21.50
N ARG A 115 4.56 -7.61 22.65
CA ARG A 115 3.66 -8.04 23.73
C ARG A 115 2.20 -8.11 23.29
N ASP A 116 1.68 -7.03 22.70
CA ASP A 116 0.27 -6.93 22.32
C ASP A 116 -0.05 -7.89 21.18
N THR A 117 0.87 -8.09 20.22
CA THR A 117 0.77 -9.10 19.17
C THR A 117 0.60 -10.52 19.75
N LEU A 118 1.49 -10.92 20.65
CA LEU A 118 1.45 -12.27 21.25
C LEU A 118 0.19 -12.48 22.08
N LEU A 119 -0.24 -11.45 22.82
CA LEU A 119 -1.43 -11.49 23.66
C LEU A 119 -2.70 -11.58 22.81
N VAL A 120 -2.84 -10.74 21.78
CA VAL A 120 -4.02 -10.74 20.90
C VAL A 120 -4.11 -12.05 20.11
N ALA A 121 -3.00 -12.57 19.61
CA ALA A 121 -2.97 -13.87 18.95
C ALA A 121 -3.41 -15.00 19.91
N ALA A 122 -2.92 -14.99 21.15
CA ALA A 122 -3.29 -16.00 22.14
C ALA A 122 -4.79 -15.94 22.49
N LEU A 123 -5.33 -14.73 22.69
CA LEU A 123 -6.76 -14.54 22.94
C LEU A 123 -7.62 -15.00 21.76
N THR A 124 -7.23 -14.65 20.54
CA THR A 124 -7.98 -15.02 19.32
C THR A 124 -8.03 -16.53 19.13
N VAL A 125 -6.90 -17.22 19.30
CA VAL A 125 -6.86 -18.69 19.21
C VAL A 125 -7.58 -19.36 20.37
N SER A 126 -7.54 -18.78 21.56
CA SER A 126 -8.32 -19.29 22.71
C SER A 126 -9.83 -19.23 22.43
N ILE A 127 -10.30 -18.16 21.79
CA ILE A 127 -11.71 -18.03 21.36
C ILE A 127 -12.03 -19.04 20.25
N LEU A 128 -11.14 -19.23 19.28
CA LEU A 128 -11.29 -20.27 18.26
C LEU A 128 -11.40 -21.66 18.89
N TYR A 129 -10.55 -21.99 19.87
CA TYR A 129 -10.63 -23.25 20.58
C TYR A 129 -11.98 -23.43 21.28
N GLY A 130 -12.50 -22.39 21.93
CA GLY A 130 -13.84 -22.38 22.49
C GLY A 130 -14.94 -22.61 21.44
N ALA A 131 -14.84 -21.94 20.28
CA ALA A 131 -15.77 -22.12 19.17
C ALA A 131 -15.73 -23.55 18.61
N ILE A 132 -14.55 -24.17 18.54
CA ILE A 132 -14.40 -25.57 18.12
C ILE A 132 -15.10 -26.52 19.09
N GLN A 133 -15.00 -26.30 20.41
CA GLN A 133 -15.71 -27.14 21.39
C GLN A 133 -17.23 -26.97 21.30
N TRP A 134 -17.71 -25.79 20.90
CA TRP A 134 -19.15 -25.49 20.84
C TRP A 134 -19.82 -25.89 19.52
N ILE A 135 -19.17 -25.62 18.39
CA ILE A 135 -19.72 -25.85 17.03
C ILE A 135 -19.26 -27.20 16.46
N GLY A 136 -18.07 -27.66 16.84
CA GLY A 136 -17.39 -28.80 16.24
C GLY A 136 -16.25 -28.37 15.32
N PHE A 137 -15.36 -29.33 15.03
CA PHE A 137 -14.22 -29.14 14.12
C PHE A 137 -14.54 -29.75 12.75
N PRO A 138 -14.27 -29.07 11.62
CA PRO A 138 -13.75 -27.70 11.49
C PRO A 138 -14.84 -26.62 11.64
N VAL A 139 -14.47 -25.43 12.13
CA VAL A 139 -15.40 -24.30 12.24
C VAL A 139 -15.72 -23.74 10.85
N PRO A 140 -17.00 -23.63 10.46
CA PRO A 140 -17.37 -23.10 9.16
C PRO A 140 -16.94 -21.64 9.04
N PHE A 141 -16.38 -21.29 7.88
CA PHE A 141 -15.90 -19.93 7.58
C PHE A 141 -14.99 -19.36 8.69
N THR A 142 -14.07 -20.19 9.24
CA THR A 142 -13.21 -19.85 10.39
C THR A 142 -12.65 -18.42 10.31
N THR A 143 -12.08 -18.02 9.16
CA THR A 143 -11.53 -16.67 8.96
C THR A 143 -12.59 -15.58 9.05
N LEU A 144 -13.74 -15.72 8.39
CA LEU A 144 -14.83 -14.73 8.43
C LEU A 144 -15.45 -14.60 9.82
N THR A 145 -15.47 -15.70 10.58
CA THR A 145 -15.99 -15.72 11.95
C THR A 145 -15.01 -15.08 12.94
N LEU A 146 -13.70 -15.30 12.76
CA LEU A 146 -12.68 -14.80 13.68
C LEU A 146 -12.24 -13.37 13.42
N VAL A 147 -12.24 -12.88 12.18
CA VAL A 147 -11.82 -11.50 11.85
C VAL A 147 -12.60 -10.45 12.65
N PRO A 148 -13.95 -10.52 12.77
CA PRO A 148 -14.74 -9.61 13.62
C PRO A 148 -14.38 -9.65 15.10
N VAL A 149 -13.85 -10.78 15.60
CA VAL A 149 -13.39 -10.94 16.99
C VAL A 149 -11.97 -10.39 17.16
N TRP A 150 -11.09 -10.67 16.21
CA TRP A 150 -9.70 -10.25 16.22
C TRP A 150 -9.54 -8.72 16.07
N LEU A 151 -10.43 -8.09 15.29
CA LEU A 151 -10.49 -6.63 15.09
C LEU A 151 -10.55 -5.81 16.39
N PRO A 152 -11.56 -5.98 17.26
CA PRO A 152 -11.63 -5.28 18.54
C PRO A 152 -10.46 -5.66 19.45
N LEU A 153 -10.04 -6.93 19.47
CA LEU A 153 -8.89 -7.35 20.27
C LEU A 153 -7.60 -6.62 19.88
N THR A 154 -7.41 -6.31 18.60
CA THR A 154 -6.25 -5.57 18.10
C THR A 154 -6.36 -4.06 18.34
N THR A 155 -7.55 -3.48 18.18
CA THR A 155 -7.76 -2.03 18.26
C THR A 155 -7.88 -1.51 19.70
N ILE A 156 -8.42 -2.29 20.63
CA ILE A 156 -8.52 -1.93 22.06
C ILE A 156 -7.15 -1.56 22.67
N PRO A 157 -6.09 -2.40 22.60
CA PRO A 157 -4.81 -2.06 23.19
C PRO A 157 -4.16 -0.83 22.52
N MET A 158 -4.35 -0.64 21.21
CA MET A 158 -3.92 0.57 20.51
C MET A 158 -4.65 1.81 21.04
N GLY A 159 -5.98 1.73 21.13
CA GLY A 159 -6.84 2.81 21.61
C GLY A 159 -6.49 3.22 23.05
N ILE A 160 -6.24 2.25 23.93
CA ILE A 160 -5.83 2.52 25.32
C ILE A 160 -4.47 3.24 25.36
N GLN A 161 -3.50 2.80 24.56
CA GLN A 161 -2.16 3.40 24.56
C GLN A 161 -2.18 4.84 24.03
N TRP A 162 -3.02 5.12 23.04
CA TRP A 162 -3.10 6.41 22.39
C TRP A 162 -4.20 7.32 22.93
N ALA A 163 -5.01 6.86 23.89
CA ALA A 163 -6.18 7.59 24.38
C ALA A 163 -5.84 9.04 24.78
N LYS A 164 -4.73 9.23 25.51
CA LYS A 164 -4.28 10.56 25.97
C LYS A 164 -3.81 11.44 24.82
N ASP A 165 -3.04 10.88 23.89
CA ASP A 165 -2.47 11.61 22.76
C ASP A 165 -3.56 12.00 21.74
N LEU A 166 -4.56 11.14 21.54
CA LEU A 166 -5.71 11.38 20.68
C LEU A 166 -6.64 12.48 21.23
N LEU A 167 -6.80 12.55 22.56
CA LEU A 167 -7.56 13.60 23.22
C LEU A 167 -6.88 14.98 23.09
N GLN A 168 -5.56 15.01 23.05
CA GLN A 168 -4.79 16.26 22.99
C GLN A 168 -4.53 16.72 21.55
N ASN A 169 -4.42 15.80 20.60
CA ASN A 169 -3.90 16.10 19.27
C ASN A 169 -4.90 15.70 18.17
N ARG A 170 -5.73 16.67 17.73
CA ARG A 170 -6.78 16.45 16.72
C ARG A 170 -6.24 15.95 15.37
N LYS A 171 -4.99 16.30 15.03
CA LYS A 171 -4.32 15.83 13.82
C LYS A 171 -4.03 14.33 13.86
N ALA A 172 -3.58 13.82 15.01
CA ALA A 172 -3.35 12.39 15.21
C ALA A 172 -4.65 11.59 15.08
N ALA A 173 -5.76 12.11 15.61
CA ALA A 173 -7.07 11.47 15.48
C ALA A 173 -7.51 11.36 14.02
N MET A 174 -7.28 12.39 13.19
CA MET A 174 -7.59 12.32 11.76
C MET A 174 -6.74 11.27 11.03
N MET A 175 -5.44 11.19 11.33
CA MET A 175 -4.56 10.15 10.75
C MET A 175 -5.02 8.74 11.15
N LEU A 176 -5.39 8.55 12.41
CA LEU A 176 -5.89 7.26 12.90
C LEU A 176 -7.23 6.88 12.23
N ILE A 177 -8.14 7.84 12.03
CA ILE A 177 -9.39 7.61 11.31
C ILE A 177 -9.11 7.15 9.88
N ASP A 178 -8.16 7.78 9.19
CA ASP A 178 -7.81 7.40 7.82
C ASP A 178 -7.13 6.01 7.77
N MET A 179 -6.29 5.67 8.75
CA MET A 179 -5.79 4.29 8.95
C MET A 179 -6.93 3.29 9.17
N VAL A 180 -7.93 3.62 9.98
CA VAL A 180 -9.09 2.76 10.22
C VAL A 180 -9.89 2.57 8.93
N LYS A 181 -10.08 3.62 8.11
CA LYS A 181 -10.75 3.50 6.80
C LYS A 181 -9.99 2.58 5.86
N LEU A 182 -8.66 2.68 5.83
CA LEU A 182 -7.79 1.82 5.05
C LEU A 182 -8.04 0.36 5.45
N TRP A 183 -7.99 0.09 6.75
CA TRP A 183 -8.19 -1.25 7.30
C TRP A 183 -9.60 -1.80 7.03
N LEU A 184 -10.64 -0.98 7.21
CA LEU A 184 -12.01 -1.35 6.84
C LEU A 184 -12.15 -1.69 5.36
N THR A 185 -11.39 -1.00 4.49
CA THR A 185 -11.33 -1.30 3.06
C THR A 185 -10.66 -2.66 2.82
N ASP A 186 -9.55 -2.96 3.50
CA ASP A 186 -8.91 -4.29 3.44
C ASP A 186 -9.89 -5.40 3.88
N PHE A 187 -10.61 -5.22 5.00
CA PHE A 187 -11.57 -6.23 5.47
C PHE A 187 -12.76 -6.41 4.54
N LEU A 188 -13.25 -5.32 3.93
CA LEU A 188 -14.33 -5.42 2.96
C LEU A 188 -13.99 -6.43 1.86
N LEU A 189 -12.72 -6.49 1.45
CA LEU A 189 -12.26 -7.43 0.44
C LEU A 189 -12.34 -8.90 0.92
N PHE A 190 -11.96 -9.16 2.17
CA PHE A 190 -12.12 -10.48 2.81
C PHE A 190 -13.58 -10.94 2.86
N PHE A 191 -14.54 -10.02 2.99
CA PHE A 191 -15.96 -10.35 3.03
C PHE A 191 -16.60 -10.43 1.64
N ILE A 192 -16.09 -9.72 0.63
CA ILE A 192 -16.63 -9.75 -0.75
C ILE A 192 -16.21 -11.04 -1.47
N TYR A 193 -14.95 -11.44 -1.36
CA TYR A 193 -14.40 -12.52 -2.20
C TYR A 193 -14.96 -13.92 -1.93
N PRO A 194 -15.17 -14.38 -0.68
CA PRO A 194 -15.71 -15.73 -0.47
C PRO A 194 -17.16 -15.90 -0.95
N PRO A 195 -18.11 -14.98 -0.68
CA PRO A 195 -19.43 -15.03 -1.29
C PRO A 195 -19.38 -14.92 -2.81
N PHE A 196 -18.49 -14.09 -3.35
CA PHE A 196 -18.26 -13.99 -4.79
C PHE A 196 -17.87 -15.37 -5.36
N TYR A 197 -16.88 -16.03 -4.76
CA TYR A 197 -16.41 -17.34 -5.20
C TYR A 197 -17.52 -18.42 -5.11
N TYR A 198 -18.31 -18.38 -4.04
CA TYR A 198 -19.45 -19.28 -3.89
C TYR A 198 -20.50 -19.08 -5.00
N VAL A 199 -20.84 -17.84 -5.33
CA VAL A 199 -21.74 -17.56 -6.46
C VAL A 199 -21.11 -17.98 -7.79
N PHE A 200 -19.84 -17.67 -8.00
CA PHE A 200 -19.12 -18.05 -9.23
C PHE A 200 -19.13 -19.57 -9.48
N THR A 201 -18.97 -20.37 -8.43
CA THR A 201 -18.96 -21.84 -8.54
C THR A 201 -20.34 -22.47 -8.68
N THR A 202 -21.43 -21.76 -8.34
CA THR A 202 -22.81 -22.29 -8.40
C THR A 202 -23.55 -21.93 -9.68
N VAL A 203 -23.02 -20.99 -10.46
CA VAL A 203 -23.65 -20.45 -11.67
C VAL A 203 -23.24 -21.27 -12.92
N THR A 204 -24.09 -21.30 -13.95
CA THR A 204 -23.82 -21.98 -15.24
C THR A 204 -22.71 -21.30 -16.04
N SER A 205 -22.04 -22.02 -16.95
CA SER A 205 -20.88 -21.48 -17.70
C SER A 205 -21.13 -20.16 -18.43
N ASP A 206 -22.32 -19.97 -19.00
CA ASP A 206 -22.70 -18.73 -19.70
C ASP A 206 -22.88 -17.54 -18.73
N ALA A 207 -23.31 -17.80 -17.50
CA ALA A 207 -23.51 -16.77 -16.49
C ALA A 207 -22.25 -16.55 -15.62
N GLN A 208 -21.36 -17.57 -15.52
CA GLN A 208 -20.00 -17.41 -14.97
C GLN A 208 -19.21 -16.38 -15.76
N MET A 209 -19.40 -16.34 -17.08
CA MET A 209 -18.83 -15.36 -18.00
C MET A 209 -19.19 -13.92 -17.58
N MET A 210 -20.48 -13.62 -17.44
CA MET A 210 -20.95 -12.29 -17.01
C MET A 210 -20.53 -11.96 -15.58
N PHE A 211 -20.46 -12.96 -14.70
CA PHE A 211 -20.03 -12.76 -13.32
C PHE A 211 -18.51 -12.52 -13.22
N ALA A 212 -17.70 -13.11 -14.11
CA ALA A 212 -16.25 -12.89 -14.17
C ALA A 212 -15.92 -11.43 -14.51
N LEU A 213 -16.73 -10.76 -15.35
CA LEU A 213 -16.59 -9.34 -15.66
C LEU A 213 -16.82 -8.42 -14.44
N LEU A 214 -17.40 -8.93 -13.35
CA LEU A 214 -17.53 -8.18 -12.11
C LEU A 214 -16.19 -8.08 -11.36
N LEU A 215 -15.22 -9.00 -11.56
CA LEU A 215 -13.93 -8.93 -10.86
C LEU A 215 -13.14 -7.65 -11.20
N PRO A 216 -12.93 -7.28 -12.48
CA PRO A 216 -12.29 -6.01 -12.83
C PRO A 216 -13.00 -4.79 -12.25
N VAL A 217 -14.35 -4.83 -12.18
CA VAL A 217 -15.15 -3.76 -11.60
C VAL A 217 -14.94 -3.67 -10.10
N ILE A 218 -14.89 -4.80 -9.38
CA ILE A 218 -14.56 -4.86 -7.96
C ILE A 218 -13.14 -4.30 -7.74
N THR A 219 -12.15 -4.74 -8.52
CA THR A 219 -10.78 -4.22 -8.42
C THR A 219 -10.74 -2.72 -8.62
N LEU A 220 -11.40 -2.18 -9.65
CA LEU A 220 -11.47 -0.73 -9.90
C LEU A 220 -12.17 0.03 -8.78
N PHE A 221 -13.26 -0.52 -8.25
CA PHE A 221 -13.98 0.05 -7.11
C PHE A 221 -13.07 0.10 -5.87
N MET A 222 -12.37 -1.00 -5.58
CA MET A 222 -11.45 -1.11 -4.46
C MET A 222 -10.29 -0.12 -4.60
N ARG A 223 -9.70 0.04 -5.78
CA ARG A 223 -8.66 1.06 -6.04
C ARG A 223 -9.12 2.47 -5.65
N ASN A 224 -10.33 2.84 -6.07
CA ASN A 224 -10.92 4.13 -5.76
C ASN A 224 -11.21 4.30 -4.26
N LEU A 225 -11.66 3.22 -3.60
CA LEU A 225 -11.94 3.22 -2.17
C LEU A 225 -10.65 3.38 -1.35
N PHE A 226 -9.59 2.63 -1.70
CA PHE A 226 -8.27 2.77 -1.09
C PHE A 226 -7.70 4.16 -1.30
N ALA A 227 -7.75 4.71 -2.52
CA ALA A 227 -7.22 6.02 -2.78
C ALA A 227 -7.92 7.13 -1.96
N ARG A 228 -9.23 6.97 -1.69
CA ARG A 228 -9.98 7.85 -0.80
C ARG A 228 -9.65 7.66 0.67
N ALA A 229 -9.43 6.42 1.11
CA ALA A 229 -9.11 6.09 2.50
C ALA A 229 -7.73 6.60 2.93
N VAL A 230 -6.79 6.73 2.00
CA VAL A 230 -5.35 6.85 2.31
C VAL A 230 -4.79 8.25 2.01
N ARG A 231 -5.65 9.25 1.73
CA ARG A 231 -5.28 10.60 1.25
C ARG A 231 -4.18 11.32 2.06
N HIS A 232 -3.98 10.96 3.33
CA HIS A 232 -2.97 11.53 4.21
C HIS A 232 -1.55 10.92 4.08
N LEU A 233 -1.38 9.71 3.52
CA LEU A 233 -0.03 9.10 3.36
C LEU A 233 0.74 9.58 2.14
N GLY A 234 0.14 10.44 1.29
CA GLY A 234 0.80 11.03 0.12
C GLY A 234 1.55 9.99 -0.72
N ASP A 235 2.87 9.94 -0.52
CA ASP A 235 3.86 9.07 -1.18
C ASP A 235 3.61 7.55 -1.12
N GLU A 236 2.89 7.05 -0.11
CA GLU A 236 2.63 5.62 0.07
C GLU A 236 1.25 5.20 -0.46
N THR A 237 0.40 6.17 -0.83
CA THR A 237 -0.95 5.90 -1.36
C THR A 237 -0.95 5.00 -2.59
N PRO A 238 -0.12 5.21 -3.64
CA PRO A 238 -0.22 4.43 -4.85
C PRO A 238 0.31 3.02 -4.65
N VAL A 239 1.38 2.87 -3.87
CA VAL A 239 1.98 1.58 -3.53
C VAL A 239 0.99 0.70 -2.79
N LEU A 240 0.30 1.26 -1.79
CA LEU A 240 -0.70 0.53 -1.03
C LEU A 240 -1.92 0.16 -1.87
N VAL A 241 -2.43 1.10 -2.70
CA VAL A 241 -3.57 0.85 -3.59
C VAL A 241 -3.24 -0.30 -4.55
N ILE A 242 -2.10 -0.25 -5.23
CA ILE A 242 -1.66 -1.28 -6.17
C ILE A 242 -1.48 -2.61 -5.43
N PHE A 243 -0.79 -2.62 -4.28
CA PHE A 243 -0.54 -3.86 -3.54
C PHE A 243 -1.83 -4.49 -3.02
N ASN A 244 -2.74 -3.72 -2.40
CA ASN A 244 -3.95 -4.28 -1.80
C ASN A 244 -5.08 -4.54 -2.81
N ALA A 245 -5.26 -3.71 -3.83
CA ALA A 245 -6.33 -3.93 -4.80
C ALA A 245 -5.91 -4.88 -5.93
N ASP A 246 -4.70 -4.71 -6.48
CA ASP A 246 -4.29 -5.44 -7.68
C ASP A 246 -3.71 -6.80 -7.39
N VAL A 247 -2.83 -6.90 -6.38
CA VAL A 247 -2.23 -8.21 -6.05
C VAL A 247 -3.31 -9.14 -5.51
N PHE A 248 -4.13 -8.70 -4.56
CA PHE A 248 -5.24 -9.54 -4.07
C PHE A 248 -6.27 -9.84 -5.16
N GLY A 249 -6.63 -8.87 -6.00
CA GLY A 249 -7.52 -9.11 -7.14
C GLY A 249 -6.98 -10.16 -8.09
N SER A 250 -5.69 -10.07 -8.45
CA SER A 250 -5.02 -11.01 -9.35
C SER A 250 -4.87 -12.40 -8.73
N LEU A 251 -4.53 -12.49 -7.45
CA LEU A 251 -4.47 -13.75 -6.72
C LEU A 251 -5.84 -14.42 -6.64
N PHE A 252 -6.89 -13.63 -6.42
CA PHE A 252 -8.26 -14.13 -6.39
C PHE A 252 -8.74 -14.63 -7.76
N ILE A 253 -8.45 -13.88 -8.83
CA ILE A 253 -8.68 -14.34 -10.21
C ILE A 253 -7.98 -15.69 -10.42
N SER A 254 -6.70 -15.78 -10.07
CA SER A 254 -5.92 -17.01 -10.21
C SER A 254 -6.53 -18.18 -9.43
N TYR A 255 -7.02 -17.93 -8.22
CA TYR A 255 -7.70 -18.92 -7.38
C TYR A 255 -9.03 -19.41 -8.01
N CYS A 256 -9.85 -18.49 -8.52
CA CYS A 256 -11.07 -18.85 -9.26
C CYS A 256 -10.75 -19.74 -10.46
N MET A 257 -9.69 -19.41 -11.20
CA MET A 257 -9.29 -20.16 -12.38
C MET A 257 -8.77 -21.56 -12.08
N GLN A 258 -8.03 -21.71 -10.96
CA GLN A 258 -7.52 -23.02 -10.54
C GLN A 258 -8.62 -23.97 -10.09
N ASN A 259 -9.64 -23.47 -9.37
CA ASN A 259 -10.66 -24.32 -8.77
C ASN A 259 -11.90 -24.54 -9.65
N SER A 260 -12.17 -23.65 -10.60
CA SER A 260 -13.28 -23.80 -11.56
C SER A 260 -12.77 -23.55 -12.98
N PRO A 261 -12.08 -24.55 -13.59
CA PRO A 261 -11.44 -24.38 -14.89
C PRO A 261 -12.50 -24.30 -16.00
N SER A 262 -12.92 -23.09 -16.34
CA SER A 262 -13.71 -22.79 -17.54
C SER A 262 -12.79 -22.13 -18.56
N PHE A 263 -12.51 -22.82 -19.68
CA PHE A 263 -11.63 -22.31 -20.75
C PHE A 263 -12.14 -20.96 -21.29
N VAL A 264 -13.46 -20.82 -21.46
CA VAL A 264 -14.10 -19.60 -21.94
C VAL A 264 -13.91 -18.45 -20.95
N ALA A 265 -14.20 -18.68 -19.66
CA ALA A 265 -14.01 -17.66 -18.64
C ALA A 265 -12.52 -17.25 -18.48
N THR A 266 -11.60 -18.21 -18.64
CA THR A 266 -10.15 -17.95 -18.63
C THR A 266 -9.75 -17.01 -19.76
N MET A 267 -10.16 -17.36 -20.98
CA MET A 267 -9.76 -16.66 -22.20
C MET A 267 -10.28 -15.22 -22.19
N GLU A 268 -11.48 -15.01 -21.67
CA GLU A 268 -12.06 -13.68 -21.54
C GLU A 268 -11.40 -12.83 -20.46
N LEU A 269 -11.13 -13.40 -19.27
CA LEU A 269 -10.38 -12.69 -18.24
C LEU A 269 -9.01 -12.26 -18.78
N MET A 270 -8.33 -13.12 -19.54
CA MET A 270 -7.09 -12.76 -20.23
C MET A 270 -7.26 -11.63 -21.25
N VAL A 271 -8.34 -11.62 -22.04
CA VAL A 271 -8.63 -10.54 -23.00
C VAL A 271 -8.92 -9.23 -22.28
N VAL A 272 -9.67 -9.28 -21.18
CA VAL A 272 -9.98 -8.10 -20.36
C VAL A 272 -8.71 -7.57 -19.70
N ASP A 273 -7.90 -8.43 -19.10
CA ASP A 273 -6.60 -8.05 -18.52
C ASP A 273 -5.69 -7.44 -19.58
N PHE A 274 -5.63 -8.01 -20.78
CA PHE A 274 -4.86 -7.46 -21.89
C PHE A 274 -5.38 -6.07 -22.30
N CYS A 275 -6.70 -5.88 -22.38
CA CYS A 275 -7.30 -4.58 -22.66
C CYS A 275 -6.97 -3.55 -21.55
N LEU A 276 -7.04 -3.95 -20.29
CA LEU A 276 -6.72 -3.09 -19.14
C LEU A 276 -5.24 -2.69 -19.14
N ILE A 277 -4.34 -3.63 -19.42
CA ILE A 277 -2.91 -3.39 -19.58
C ILE A 277 -2.66 -2.47 -20.77
N TRP A 278 -3.35 -2.69 -21.90
CA TRP A 278 -3.22 -1.83 -23.07
C TRP A 278 -3.65 -0.38 -22.78
N LEU A 279 -4.77 -0.20 -22.07
CA LEU A 279 -5.24 1.11 -21.63
C LEU A 279 -4.22 1.78 -20.69
N SER A 280 -3.72 1.06 -19.69
CA SER A 280 -2.71 1.61 -18.76
C SER A 280 -1.41 1.97 -19.46
N LEU A 281 -0.96 1.17 -20.44
CA LEU A 281 0.20 1.49 -21.29
C LEU A 281 -0.01 2.79 -22.07
N ARG A 282 -1.21 3.01 -22.61
CA ARG A 282 -1.53 4.25 -23.32
C ARG A 282 -1.49 5.46 -22.39
N ASP A 283 -1.93 5.31 -21.16
CA ASP A 283 -1.88 6.39 -20.16
C ASP A 283 -0.44 6.69 -19.71
N ILE A 284 0.38 5.65 -19.56
CA ILE A 284 1.84 5.80 -19.36
C ILE A 284 2.49 6.51 -20.54
N GLU A 285 2.10 6.21 -21.78
CA GLU A 285 2.65 6.88 -22.97
C GLU A 285 2.28 8.38 -23.00
N LYS A 286 1.04 8.73 -22.62
CA LYS A 286 0.65 10.14 -22.45
C LYS A 286 1.46 10.82 -21.35
N ALA A 287 1.63 10.17 -20.19
CA ALA A 287 2.44 10.69 -19.09
C ALA A 287 3.90 10.89 -19.52
N ARG A 288 4.47 9.95 -20.28
CA ARG A 288 5.82 10.06 -20.87
C ARG A 288 5.92 11.25 -21.84
N LYS A 289 4.93 11.47 -22.69
CA LYS A 289 4.89 12.64 -23.59
C LYS A 289 4.80 13.95 -22.80
N GLY A 290 3.99 13.99 -21.75
CA GLY A 290 3.90 15.13 -20.83
C GLY A 290 5.23 15.42 -20.13
N LEU A 291 5.93 14.37 -19.67
CA LEU A 291 7.27 14.49 -19.11
C LEU A 291 8.28 15.03 -20.13
N GLY A 292 8.21 14.61 -21.40
CA GLY A 292 9.07 15.14 -22.46
C GLY A 292 8.85 16.63 -22.72
N ILE A 293 7.60 17.10 -22.69
CA ILE A 293 7.29 18.54 -22.80
C ILE A 293 7.82 19.31 -21.60
N LEU A 294 7.69 18.74 -20.40
CA LEU A 294 8.21 19.35 -19.18
C LEU A 294 9.74 19.42 -19.20
N GLU A 295 10.41 18.38 -19.71
CA GLU A 295 11.86 18.33 -19.91
C GLU A 295 12.32 19.43 -20.87
N GLN A 296 11.63 19.59 -22.01
CA GLN A 296 11.93 20.68 -22.94
C GLN A 296 11.76 22.06 -22.30
N LYS A 297 10.69 22.26 -21.51
CA LYS A 297 10.44 23.53 -20.80
C LYS A 297 11.49 23.82 -19.72
N VAL A 298 12.00 22.78 -19.07
CA VAL A 298 13.10 22.88 -18.11
C VAL A 298 14.41 23.24 -18.83
N ASP A 299 14.70 22.62 -19.97
CA ASP A 299 15.88 22.89 -20.77
C ASP A 299 15.87 24.33 -21.35
N ASP A 300 14.70 24.82 -21.78
CA ASP A 300 14.51 26.20 -22.27
C ASP A 300 14.54 27.25 -21.14
N SER A 301 14.43 26.83 -19.88
CA SER A 301 14.49 27.77 -18.76
C SER A 301 15.92 28.31 -18.59
N THR A 302 16.06 29.63 -18.46
CA THR A 302 17.33 30.33 -18.20
C THR A 302 18.07 29.79 -16.96
N MET A 303 17.34 29.15 -16.05
CA MET A 303 17.85 28.50 -14.84
C MET A 303 18.72 27.27 -15.13
N TRP A 304 18.36 26.43 -16.12
CA TRP A 304 19.16 25.26 -16.51
C TRP A 304 20.38 25.66 -17.34
N SER A 305 20.22 26.63 -18.25
CA SER A 305 21.33 27.20 -19.03
C SER A 305 22.45 27.78 -18.14
N SER A 306 22.07 28.49 -17.07
CA SER A 306 23.03 29.00 -16.06
C SER A 306 23.72 27.87 -15.28
N TYR A 307 23.01 26.77 -14.97
CA TYR A 307 23.57 25.61 -14.27
C TYR A 307 24.52 24.80 -15.15
N HIS A 308 24.17 24.57 -16.41
CA HIS A 308 25.01 23.85 -17.38
C HIS A 308 26.37 24.55 -17.56
N SER A 309 26.40 25.88 -17.47
CA SER A 309 27.61 26.71 -17.51
C SER A 309 28.43 26.67 -16.20
N ALA A 310 27.78 26.60 -15.03
CA ALA A 310 28.45 26.62 -13.72
C ALA A 310 28.91 25.24 -13.20
N VAL A 311 28.22 24.16 -13.56
CA VAL A 311 28.53 22.77 -13.15
C VAL A 311 28.94 21.95 -14.36
N GLY A 312 29.93 22.47 -15.09
CA GLY A 312 30.52 21.80 -16.24
C GLY A 312 31.04 20.41 -15.87
N HIS A 313 30.46 19.38 -16.51
CA HIS A 313 31.01 18.05 -16.81
C HIS A 313 31.58 17.15 -15.69
N SER A 314 31.82 17.63 -14.47
CA SER A 314 32.64 16.91 -13.49
C SER A 314 31.89 15.87 -12.65
N SER A 315 30.57 15.96 -12.47
CA SER A 315 29.82 15.05 -11.58
C SER A 315 29.06 13.90 -12.27
N LEU A 316 28.89 13.95 -13.60
CA LEU A 316 28.06 12.99 -14.38
C LEU A 316 28.84 12.18 -15.42
N GLY A 317 30.18 12.25 -15.43
CA GLY A 317 31.03 11.37 -16.24
C GLY A 317 30.78 11.44 -17.76
N GLY A 318 30.29 12.58 -18.27
CA GLY A 318 30.04 12.79 -19.70
C GLY A 318 28.79 12.14 -20.27
N ARG A 319 27.93 11.51 -19.45
CA ARG A 319 26.64 10.95 -19.89
C ARG A 319 25.54 12.01 -19.85
N MET A 320 24.60 11.98 -20.81
CA MET A 320 23.39 12.79 -20.71
C MET A 320 22.59 12.38 -19.45
N PRO A 321 22.26 13.35 -18.56
CA PRO A 321 21.51 13.06 -17.35
C PRO A 321 20.09 12.62 -17.71
N THR A 322 19.61 11.60 -17.01
CA THR A 322 18.23 11.11 -17.13
C THR A 322 17.24 12.16 -16.62
N THR A 323 15.98 12.12 -17.07
CA THR A 323 14.92 13.05 -16.63
C THR A 323 14.77 13.10 -15.11
N LEU A 324 14.95 11.95 -14.44
CA LEU A 324 14.94 11.84 -12.97
C LEU A 324 16.13 12.59 -12.32
N GLU A 325 17.33 12.45 -12.88
CA GLU A 325 18.53 13.14 -12.37
C GLU A 325 18.40 14.65 -12.54
N ARG A 326 17.91 15.14 -13.69
CA ARG A 326 17.67 16.57 -13.91
C ARG A 326 16.66 17.14 -12.91
N ALA A 327 15.52 16.46 -12.72
CA ALA A 327 14.53 16.85 -11.73
C ALA A 327 15.12 16.84 -10.32
N SER A 328 15.94 15.85 -9.96
CA SER A 328 16.58 15.79 -8.64
C SER A 328 17.52 16.97 -8.39
N ILE A 329 18.31 17.39 -9.38
CA ILE A 329 19.25 18.51 -9.27
C ILE A 329 18.50 19.83 -9.04
N LEU A 330 17.40 20.04 -9.77
CA LEU A 330 16.58 21.25 -9.60
C LEU A 330 15.93 21.31 -8.22
N LEU A 331 15.37 20.18 -7.77
CA LEU A 331 14.74 20.09 -6.46
C LEU A 331 15.76 20.27 -5.32
N GLU A 332 16.98 19.72 -5.45
CA GLU A 332 18.05 19.95 -4.47
C GLU A 332 18.42 21.43 -4.34
N ARG A 333 18.44 22.16 -5.47
CA ARG A 333 18.75 23.59 -5.48
C ARG A 333 17.62 24.42 -4.89
N GLU A 334 16.35 24.13 -5.20
CA GLU A 334 15.22 24.83 -4.59
C GLU A 334 15.22 24.66 -3.06
N LEU A 335 15.53 23.46 -2.58
CA LEU A 335 15.68 23.18 -1.15
C LEU A 335 16.85 23.95 -0.53
N GLN A 336 17.99 24.05 -1.22
CA GLN A 336 19.13 24.86 -0.76
C GLN A 336 18.80 26.35 -0.70
N VAL A 337 18.17 26.90 -1.75
CA VAL A 337 17.76 28.31 -1.79
C VAL A 337 16.74 28.64 -0.68
N GLN A 338 15.78 27.74 -0.42
CA GLN A 338 14.85 27.89 0.70
C GLN A 338 15.57 27.82 2.06
N ALA A 339 16.53 26.91 2.23
CA ALA A 339 17.31 26.80 3.46
C ALA A 339 18.11 28.08 3.71
N ASP A 340 18.80 28.61 2.69
CA ASP A 340 19.60 29.84 2.77
C ASP A 340 18.72 31.08 3.05
N ALA A 341 17.54 31.14 2.41
CA ALA A 341 16.55 32.19 2.67
C ALA A 341 16.00 32.14 4.10
N SER A 342 15.75 30.93 4.62
CA SER A 342 15.27 30.75 5.99
C SER A 342 16.36 31.07 7.02
N GLN A 343 17.62 30.74 6.73
CA GLN A 343 18.76 31.02 7.60
C GLN A 343 19.08 32.52 7.64
N SER A 344 19.03 33.21 6.50
CA SER A 344 19.20 34.67 6.41
C SER A 344 18.06 35.44 7.09
N PHE A 345 16.83 34.93 7.02
CA PHE A 345 15.69 35.48 7.76
C PHE A 345 15.87 35.35 9.28
N GLN A 346 16.32 34.18 9.76
CA GLN A 346 16.62 33.99 11.20
C GLN A 346 17.78 34.87 11.69
N LEU A 347 18.83 35.03 10.88
CA LEU A 347 19.95 35.93 11.19
C LEU A 347 19.48 37.40 11.28
N SER A 348 18.55 37.80 10.42
CA SER A 348 17.97 39.16 10.45
C SER A 348 17.08 39.38 11.68
N MET A 349 16.23 38.41 12.02
CA MET A 349 15.42 38.42 13.25
C MET A 349 16.28 38.48 14.52
N ASN A 350 17.37 37.73 14.57
CA ASN A 350 18.30 37.75 15.71
C ASN A 350 19.01 39.10 15.86
N LYS A 351 19.38 39.75 14.74
CA LYS A 351 19.96 41.11 14.77
C LYS A 351 18.95 42.15 15.25
N ILE A 352 17.69 42.05 14.83
CA ILE A 352 16.61 42.96 15.28
C ILE A 352 16.36 42.78 16.79
N ASN A 353 16.25 41.55 17.27
CA ASN A 353 16.06 41.25 18.69
C ASN A 353 17.26 41.66 19.56
N ALA A 354 18.50 41.56 19.03
CA ALA A 354 19.70 42.03 19.72
C ALA A 354 19.74 43.56 19.85
N ASN A 355 19.32 44.28 18.81
CA ASN A 355 19.23 45.74 18.84
C ASN A 355 18.09 46.26 19.75
N GLN A 356 17.00 45.49 19.89
CA GLN A 356 15.90 45.82 20.80
C GLN A 356 16.21 45.58 22.28
N LYS A 357 17.27 44.81 22.61
CA LYS A 357 17.76 44.60 23.99
C LYS A 357 18.82 45.62 24.43
N LEU A 358 19.29 46.46 23.51
CA LEU A 358 20.31 47.49 23.75
C LEU A 358 19.69 48.91 23.87
N LEU A 359 18.37 49.01 23.76
CA LEU A 359 17.53 50.14 24.17
C LEU A 359 16.78 49.73 25.44
#